data_AF-A0A3A9BC59-F1
#
_entry.id   AF-A0A3A9BC59-F1
#
_cell.length_a   1.000
_cell.length_b   1.000
_cell.length_c   1.000
_cell.angle_alpha   90.00
_cell.angle_beta   90.00
_cell.angle_gamma   90.00
#
_symmetry.space_group_name_H-M   'P 1'
#
loop_
_entity.id
_entity.type
_entity.pdbx_description
1 polymer ?
#
loop_
_entity_poly.entity_id
_entity_poly.type
_entity_poly.pdbx_seq_one_letter_code
_entity_poly.pdbx_strand_id
1 'polypeptide(L)'
;MLQDNITPLFAKTEQIRELFLVEQPEIDAMEQAVAGWIRELHIMTALNTIELWENDYHLDHNTELTIEQRRVRVFAKKMQRKIPKRESIEDAIRSMLGASQVSIVEGNCTFTVFVESMTLIDNLTIAEEYFRKVRVAHFGFLFINQIPRSYHMKKYFTPALVEHKKIKMEVNR
;
A
#
# COMPACT_ATOMS: atom_id res chain seq x y z
N MET A 1 3.66 -29.05 7.21
CA MET A 1 2.75 -30.09 6.64
C MET A 1 2.71 -31.27 7.60
N LEU A 2 1.70 -32.14 7.58
CA LEU A 2 1.45 -33.18 8.61
C LEU A 2 2.69 -34.00 9.00
N GLN A 3 3.58 -34.27 8.04
CA GLN A 3 4.85 -34.98 8.24
C GLN A 3 5.83 -34.26 9.18
N ASP A 4 5.80 -32.93 9.24
CA ASP A 4 6.69 -32.11 10.07
C ASP A 4 6.25 -32.08 11.54
N ASN A 5 4.98 -32.41 11.80
CA ASN A 5 4.37 -32.35 13.13
C ASN A 5 4.52 -33.66 13.93
N ILE A 6 5.07 -34.70 13.31
CA ILE A 6 5.27 -36.00 13.96
C ILE A 6 6.74 -36.43 13.92
N THR A 7 7.11 -37.31 14.84
CA THR A 7 8.48 -37.83 14.90
C THR A 7 8.84 -38.56 13.59
N PRO A 8 10.06 -38.36 13.03
CA PRO A 8 10.48 -38.94 11.76
C PRO A 8 10.42 -40.47 11.71
N LEU A 9 10.42 -41.13 12.87
CA LEU A 9 10.29 -42.58 13.01
C LEU A 9 8.92 -43.08 12.54
N PHE A 10 7.85 -42.34 12.87
CA PHE A 10 6.48 -42.67 12.50
C PHE A 10 6.12 -42.16 11.09
N ALA A 11 6.68 -41.01 10.67
CA ALA A 11 6.47 -40.49 9.32
C ALA A 11 6.98 -41.42 8.21
N LYS A 12 7.95 -42.29 8.52
CA LYS A 12 8.53 -43.27 7.59
C LYS A 12 7.75 -44.58 7.51
N THR A 13 6.79 -44.81 8.40
CA THR A 13 5.96 -46.01 8.36
C THR A 13 5.05 -45.95 7.12
N GLU A 14 5.01 -47.03 6.34
CA GLU A 14 4.33 -47.09 5.04
C GLU A 14 2.86 -46.66 5.12
N GLN A 15 2.14 -47.17 6.12
CA GLN A 15 0.72 -46.87 6.36
C GLN A 15 0.48 -45.38 6.68
N ILE A 16 1.34 -44.77 7.50
CA ILE A 16 1.24 -43.36 7.87
C ILE A 16 1.58 -42.48 6.66
N ARG A 17 2.57 -42.89 5.85
CA ARG A 17 2.94 -42.18 4.64
C ARG A 17 1.80 -42.18 3.61
N GLU A 18 1.15 -43.32 3.38
CA GLU A 18 -0.01 -43.40 2.49
C GLU A 18 -1.16 -42.51 2.95
N LEU A 19 -1.45 -42.51 4.26
CA LEU A 19 -2.48 -41.68 4.87
C LEU A 19 -2.16 -40.19 4.66
N PHE A 20 -0.91 -39.76 4.85
CA PHE A 20 -0.52 -38.38 4.60
C PHE A 20 -0.54 -37.97 3.12
N LEU A 21 -0.26 -38.89 2.19
CA LEU A 21 -0.36 -38.59 0.75
C LEU A 21 -1.80 -38.28 0.34
N VAL A 22 -2.78 -38.86 1.02
CA VAL A 22 -4.21 -38.63 0.76
C VAL A 22 -4.76 -37.45 1.57
N GLU A 23 -4.40 -37.33 2.85
CA GLU A 23 -4.95 -36.29 3.73
C GLU A 23 -4.33 -34.91 3.52
N GLN A 24 -3.05 -34.82 3.18
CA GLN A 24 -2.39 -33.53 2.96
C GLN A 24 -3.06 -32.66 1.88
N PRO A 25 -3.39 -33.17 0.67
CA PRO A 25 -4.06 -32.35 -0.35
C PRO A 25 -5.47 -31.90 0.08
N GLU A 26 -6.19 -32.70 0.86
CA GLU A 26 -7.51 -32.31 1.40
C GLU A 26 -7.37 -31.16 2.41
N ILE A 27 -6.39 -31.25 3.31
CA ILE A 27 -6.09 -30.17 4.27
C ILE A 27 -5.63 -28.91 3.54
N ASP A 28 -4.76 -29.05 2.54
CA ASP A 28 -4.29 -27.92 1.74
C ASP A 28 -5.45 -27.26 0.98
N ALA A 29 -6.39 -28.05 0.44
CA ALA A 29 -7.59 -27.54 -0.22
C ALA A 29 -8.51 -26.80 0.77
N MET A 30 -8.70 -27.35 1.97
CA MET A 30 -9.46 -26.67 3.04
C MET A 30 -8.78 -25.37 3.47
N GLU A 31 -7.46 -25.36 3.64
CA GLU A 31 -6.70 -24.16 3.98
C GLU A 31 -6.86 -23.08 2.90
N GLN A 32 -6.77 -23.47 1.63
CA GLN A 32 -6.99 -22.55 0.50
C GLN A 32 -8.42 -21.99 0.47
N ALA A 33 -9.42 -22.82 0.76
CA ALA A 33 -10.82 -22.38 0.84
C ALA A 33 -11.01 -21.35 1.97
N VAL A 34 -10.49 -21.63 3.16
CA VAL A 34 -10.53 -20.71 4.30
C VAL A 34 -9.79 -19.42 3.99
N ALA A 35 -8.59 -19.50 3.40
CA ALA A 35 -7.84 -18.32 2.97
C ALA A 35 -8.59 -17.50 1.91
N GLY A 36 -9.35 -18.16 1.04
CA GLY A 36 -10.27 -17.52 0.09
C GLY A 36 -11.38 -16.75 0.80
N TRP A 37 -12.04 -17.38 1.78
CA TRP A 37 -13.08 -16.71 2.58
C TRP A 37 -12.53 -15.54 3.39
N ILE A 38 -11.36 -15.66 4.00
CA ILE A 38 -10.72 -14.57 4.74
C ILE A 38 -10.46 -13.37 3.81
N ARG A 39 -10.02 -13.62 2.57
CA ARG A 39 -9.84 -12.56 1.56
C ARG A 39 -11.15 -11.85 1.21
N GLU A 40 -12.25 -12.58 1.08
CA GLU A 40 -13.57 -12.01 0.80
C GLU A 40 -14.20 -11.31 2.03
N LEU A 41 -13.84 -11.71 3.24
CA LEU A 41 -14.28 -11.06 4.49
C LEU A 41 -13.55 -9.74 4.76
N HIS A 42 -12.45 -9.47 4.05
CA HIS A 42 -11.72 -8.22 4.21
C HIS A 42 -12.01 -7.25 3.07
N ILE A 43 -12.50 -6.05 3.41
CA ILE A 43 -13.03 -5.06 2.45
C ILE A 43 -12.03 -4.71 1.33
N MET A 44 -10.74 -4.56 1.65
CA MET A 44 -9.74 -4.17 0.63
C MET A 44 -9.37 -5.31 -0.33
N THR A 45 -9.72 -6.56 -0.01
CA THR A 45 -9.37 -7.75 -0.78
C THR A 45 -10.57 -8.43 -1.42
N ALA A 46 -11.80 -8.10 -0.98
CA ALA A 46 -13.05 -8.71 -1.44
C ALA A 46 -13.33 -8.47 -2.93
N LEU A 47 -13.38 -9.53 -3.74
CA LEU A 47 -13.68 -9.45 -5.17
C LEU A 47 -15.17 -9.69 -5.43
N ASN A 48 -15.69 -10.77 -4.87
CA ASN A 48 -17.02 -11.27 -5.21
C ASN A 48 -18.08 -10.76 -4.23
N THR A 49 -17.72 -10.51 -2.97
CA THR A 49 -18.67 -10.12 -1.92
C THR A 49 -18.83 -8.61 -1.76
N ILE A 50 -18.25 -7.80 -2.65
CA ILE A 50 -18.26 -6.33 -2.54
C ILE A 50 -19.68 -5.74 -2.54
N GLU A 51 -20.62 -6.37 -3.23
CA GLU A 51 -22.03 -5.94 -3.28
C GLU A 51 -22.72 -6.09 -1.93
N LEU A 52 -22.40 -7.16 -1.19
CA LEU A 52 -22.92 -7.35 0.17
C LEU A 52 -22.42 -6.25 1.09
N TRP A 53 -21.14 -5.90 0.98
CA TRP A 53 -20.55 -4.79 1.73
C TRP A 53 -21.20 -3.44 1.40
N GLU A 54 -21.47 -3.16 0.13
CA GLU A 54 -22.16 -1.92 -0.28
C GLU A 54 -23.56 -1.83 0.35
N ASN A 55 -24.30 -2.94 0.33
CA ASN A 55 -25.62 -3.03 0.95
C ASN A 55 -25.56 -2.80 2.48
N ASP A 56 -24.61 -3.43 3.17
CA ASP A 56 -24.42 -3.30 4.63
C ASP A 56 -24.09 -1.86 5.06
N TYR A 57 -23.40 -1.11 4.21
CA TYR A 57 -23.03 0.28 4.45
C TYR A 57 -23.99 1.30 3.80
N HIS A 58 -25.08 0.82 3.19
CA HIS A 58 -26.08 1.62 2.47
C HIS A 58 -25.45 2.54 1.42
N LEU A 59 -24.59 1.97 0.58
CA LEU A 59 -23.98 2.65 -0.56
C LEU A 59 -24.64 2.19 -1.86
N ASP A 60 -24.92 3.14 -2.76
CA ASP A 60 -25.44 2.80 -4.08
C ASP A 60 -24.42 2.02 -4.89
N HIS A 61 -24.87 0.91 -5.45
CA HIS A 61 -24.09 0.08 -6.35
C HIS A 61 -23.81 0.86 -7.65
N ASN A 62 -22.53 1.15 -7.90
CA ASN A 62 -22.10 1.85 -9.11
C ASN A 62 -21.16 0.94 -9.91
N THR A 63 -21.63 0.49 -11.07
CA THR A 63 -20.87 -0.38 -12.00
C THR A 63 -19.84 0.37 -12.85
N GLU A 64 -19.90 1.71 -12.88
CA GLU A 64 -18.93 2.54 -13.63
C GLU A 64 -17.58 2.62 -12.92
N LEU A 65 -17.57 2.41 -11.59
CA LEU A 65 -16.36 2.45 -10.78
C LEU A 65 -15.61 1.12 -10.83
N THR A 66 -14.27 1.19 -10.76
CA THR A 66 -13.45 -0.01 -10.63
C THR A 66 -13.71 -0.70 -9.28
N ILE A 67 -13.45 -2.02 -9.21
CA ILE A 67 -13.59 -2.78 -7.96
C ILE A 67 -12.77 -2.13 -6.83
N GLU A 68 -11.56 -1.65 -7.15
CA GLU A 68 -10.69 -0.98 -6.18
C GLU A 68 -11.33 0.31 -5.65
N GLN A 69 -11.88 1.16 -6.52
CA GLN A 69 -12.60 2.38 -6.12
C GLN A 69 -13.81 2.06 -5.23
N ARG A 70 -14.56 1.00 -5.57
CA ARG A 70 -15.71 0.54 -4.78
C ARG A 70 -15.29 0.09 -3.38
N ARG A 71 -14.23 -0.72 -3.28
CA ARG A 71 -13.66 -1.14 -1.98
C ARG A 71 -13.23 0.05 -1.13
N VAL A 72 -12.55 1.03 -1.73
CA VAL A 72 -12.09 2.24 -1.04
C VAL A 72 -13.29 3.06 -0.54
N ARG A 73 -14.37 3.16 -1.32
CA ARG A 73 -15.60 3.85 -0.91
C ARG A 73 -16.28 3.18 0.30
N VAL A 74 -16.40 1.86 0.28
CA VAL A 74 -16.90 1.06 1.42
C VAL A 74 -16.01 1.28 2.65
N PHE A 75 -14.69 1.18 2.47
CA PHE A 75 -13.72 1.37 3.54
C PHE A 75 -13.78 2.78 4.14
N ALA A 76 -13.93 3.82 3.31
CA ALA A 76 -14.13 5.19 3.75
C ALA A 76 -15.39 5.34 4.62
N LYS A 77 -16.50 4.70 4.23
CA LYS A 77 -17.74 4.71 5.01
C LYS A 77 -17.59 4.00 6.36
N LYS A 78 -16.83 2.90 6.40
CA LYS A 78 -16.48 2.21 7.65
C LYS A 78 -15.67 3.10 8.58
N MET A 79 -14.66 3.80 8.05
CA MET A 79 -13.77 4.64 8.86
C MET A 79 -14.45 5.92 9.37
N GLN A 80 -15.47 6.44 8.68
CA GLN A 80 -16.27 7.57 9.16
C GLN A 80 -16.96 7.32 10.51
N ARG A 81 -17.22 6.05 10.87
CA ARG A 81 -17.81 5.70 12.17
C ARG A 81 -16.81 5.68 13.31
N LYS A 82 -15.50 5.70 13.03
CA LYS A 82 -14.47 5.71 14.07
C LYS A 82 -14.27 7.12 14.63
N ILE A 83 -13.79 7.18 15.88
CA ILE A 83 -13.45 8.45 16.51
C ILE A 83 -12.32 9.12 15.71
N PRO A 84 -12.49 10.39 15.29
CA PRO A 84 -11.54 11.10 14.44
C PRO A 84 -10.32 11.55 15.24
N LYS A 85 -9.37 10.63 15.46
CA LYS A 85 -8.02 10.95 15.93
C LYS A 85 -7.13 11.19 14.72
N ARG A 86 -6.17 12.12 14.83
CA ARG A 86 -5.21 12.44 13.76
C ARG A 86 -4.56 11.18 13.18
N GLU A 87 -3.99 10.33 14.03
CA GLU A 87 -3.35 9.07 13.65
C GLU A 87 -4.32 8.14 12.89
N SER A 88 -5.56 8.02 13.37
CA SER A 88 -6.57 7.19 12.70
C SER A 88 -6.97 7.74 11.33
N ILE A 89 -6.92 9.06 11.13
CA ILE A 89 -7.22 9.69 9.85
C ILE A 89 -6.05 9.50 8.90
N GLU A 90 -4.82 9.71 9.37
CA GLU A 90 -3.59 9.44 8.60
C GLU A 90 -3.54 7.98 8.14
N ASP A 91 -3.80 7.03 9.04
CA ASP A 91 -3.84 5.60 8.72
C ASP A 91 -4.96 5.25 7.74
N ALA A 92 -6.15 5.82 7.92
CA ALA A 92 -7.27 5.59 7.02
C ALA A 92 -6.96 6.08 5.60
N ILE A 93 -6.42 7.28 5.46
CA ILE A 93 -6.01 7.84 4.16
C ILE A 93 -4.87 7.01 3.56
N ARG A 94 -3.90 6.59 4.37
CA ARG A 94 -2.79 5.73 3.92
C ARG A 94 -3.30 4.42 3.32
N SER A 95 -4.23 3.74 4.02
CA SER A 95 -4.83 2.50 3.53
C SER A 95 -5.71 2.68 2.29
N MET A 96 -6.45 3.80 2.18
CA MET A 96 -7.30 4.08 1.01
C MET A 96 -6.48 4.31 -0.26
N LEU A 97 -5.35 5.01 -0.13
CA LEU A 97 -4.55 5.44 -1.27
C LEU A 97 -3.36 4.50 -1.57
N GLY A 98 -3.10 3.51 -0.71
CA GLY A 98 -1.89 2.68 -0.81
C GLY A 98 -0.60 3.50 -0.69
N ALA A 99 -0.67 4.64 -0.01
CA ALA A 99 0.43 5.60 0.11
C ALA A 99 1.52 5.07 1.07
N SER A 100 2.77 5.46 0.85
CA SER A 100 3.88 5.09 1.73
C SER A 100 3.79 5.81 3.06
N GLN A 101 3.47 7.10 3.03
CA GLN A 101 3.33 7.93 4.22
C GLN A 101 2.23 8.96 4.01
N VAL A 102 1.52 9.27 5.09
CA VAL A 102 0.53 10.35 5.13
C VAL A 102 0.79 11.15 6.39
N SER A 103 0.84 12.47 6.28
CA SER A 103 0.98 13.36 7.43
C SER A 103 0.01 14.53 7.33
N ILE A 104 -0.63 14.87 8.45
CA ILE A 104 -1.57 15.99 8.54
C ILE A 104 -0.89 17.11 9.33
N VAL A 105 -0.70 18.27 8.71
CA VAL A 105 -0.16 19.46 9.38
C VAL A 105 -1.28 20.47 9.56
N GLU A 106 -1.41 20.99 10.78
CA GLU A 106 -2.42 21.98 11.14
C GLU A 106 -1.78 23.37 11.17
N GLY A 107 -2.36 24.35 10.48
CA GLY A 107 -1.88 25.73 10.50
C GLY A 107 -2.93 26.71 10.02
N ASN A 108 -3.04 27.88 10.65
CA ASN A 108 -3.91 28.99 10.23
C ASN A 108 -5.36 28.57 9.87
N CYS A 109 -6.03 27.81 10.74
CA CYS A 109 -7.38 27.28 10.49
C CYS A 109 -7.52 26.42 9.20
N THR A 110 -6.42 25.83 8.76
CA THR A 110 -6.36 24.94 7.59
C THR A 110 -5.59 23.66 7.91
N PHE A 111 -6.02 22.56 7.32
CA PHE A 111 -5.36 21.25 7.37
C PHE A 111 -4.63 20.98 6.05
N THR A 112 -3.32 20.80 6.10
CA THR A 112 -2.55 20.37 4.93
C THR A 112 -2.27 18.88 5.07
N VAL A 113 -2.83 18.09 4.15
CA VAL A 113 -2.62 16.64 4.12
C VAL A 113 -1.57 16.34 3.07
N PHE A 114 -0.40 15.89 3.52
CA PHE A 114 0.67 15.42 2.66
C PHE A 114 0.51 13.92 2.46
N VAL A 115 0.38 13.50 1.20
CA VAL A 115 0.29 12.10 0.80
C VAL A 115 1.54 11.78 0.00
N GLU A 116 2.43 10.95 0.56
CA GLU A 116 3.62 10.49 -0.15
C GLU A 116 3.32 9.19 -0.89
N SER A 117 3.44 9.22 -2.21
CA SER A 117 3.14 8.08 -3.08
C SER A 117 4.14 7.94 -4.22
N MET A 118 4.34 6.71 -4.68
CA MET A 118 5.26 6.41 -5.80
C MET A 118 4.63 6.71 -7.17
N THR A 119 3.30 6.77 -7.25
CA THR A 119 2.51 6.94 -8.49
C THR A 119 1.49 8.06 -8.34
N LEU A 120 0.96 8.57 -9.46
CA LEU A 120 -0.24 9.41 -9.39
C LEU A 120 -1.41 8.55 -8.88
N ILE A 121 -2.12 9.06 -7.87
CA ILE A 121 -3.20 8.32 -7.21
C ILE A 121 -4.53 8.68 -7.87
N ASP A 122 -5.22 7.71 -8.45
CA ASP A 122 -6.53 7.90 -9.08
C ASP A 122 -7.67 8.03 -8.06
N ASN A 123 -7.49 7.53 -6.83
CA ASN A 123 -8.50 7.49 -5.77
C ASN A 123 -8.51 8.74 -4.85
N LEU A 124 -7.83 9.83 -5.24
CA LEU A 124 -7.70 11.05 -4.43
C LEU A 124 -9.06 11.68 -4.10
N THR A 125 -9.99 11.70 -5.05
CA THR A 125 -11.32 12.28 -4.89
C THR A 125 -12.11 11.62 -3.74
N ILE A 126 -12.03 10.28 -3.63
CA ILE A 126 -12.70 9.53 -2.56
C ILE A 126 -12.08 9.85 -1.19
N ALA A 127 -10.75 10.00 -1.13
CA ALA A 127 -10.05 10.38 0.11
C ALA A 127 -10.36 11.83 0.53
N GLU A 128 -10.49 12.76 -0.43
CA GLU A 128 -10.91 14.14 -0.17
C GLU A 128 -12.33 14.20 0.37
N GLU A 129 -13.27 13.47 -0.23
CA GLU A 129 -14.65 13.38 0.26
C GLU A 129 -14.72 12.79 1.67
N TYR A 130 -13.91 11.76 1.94
CA TYR A 130 -13.79 11.18 3.27
C TYR A 130 -13.29 12.22 4.28
N PHE A 131 -12.18 12.89 3.97
CA PHE A 131 -11.59 13.89 4.87
C PHE A 131 -12.55 15.06 5.12
N ARG A 132 -13.27 15.50 4.08
CA ARG A 132 -14.29 16.56 4.17
C ARG A 132 -15.41 16.21 5.15
N LYS A 133 -15.79 14.93 5.27
CA LYS A 133 -16.85 14.47 6.19
C LYS A 133 -16.36 14.27 7.61
N VAL A 134 -15.08 13.93 7.79
CA VAL A 134 -14.50 13.63 9.11
C VAL A 134 -13.96 14.88 9.81
N ARG A 135 -13.49 15.87 9.05
CA ARG A 135 -12.95 17.12 9.60
C ARG A 135 -14.03 18.00 10.24
N VAL A 136 -13.57 18.94 11.06
CA VAL A 136 -14.41 20.03 11.57
C VAL A 136 -14.81 20.95 10.41
N ALA A 137 -16.10 21.31 10.33
CA ALA A 137 -16.72 21.96 9.17
C ALA A 137 -16.05 23.28 8.75
N HIS A 138 -15.57 24.08 9.71
CA HIS A 138 -15.07 25.43 9.46
C HIS A 138 -13.60 25.53 9.05
N PHE A 139 -12.85 24.43 9.11
CA PHE A 139 -11.43 24.44 8.76
C PHE A 139 -11.23 24.19 7.26
N GLY A 140 -10.38 24.99 6.62
CA GLY A 140 -9.96 24.71 5.25
C GLY A 140 -9.14 23.43 5.19
N PHE A 141 -8.99 22.84 4.00
CA PHE A 141 -8.05 21.75 3.81
C PHE A 141 -7.45 21.75 2.40
N LEU A 142 -6.23 21.22 2.29
CA LEU A 142 -5.51 21.10 1.03
C LEU A 142 -4.79 19.75 0.99
N PHE A 143 -5.04 18.97 -0.05
CA PHE A 143 -4.36 17.70 -0.31
C PHE A 143 -3.16 17.95 -1.24
N ILE A 144 -1.98 17.53 -0.80
CA ILE A 144 -0.75 17.60 -1.59
C ILE A 144 -0.26 16.17 -1.81
N ASN A 145 -0.29 15.71 -3.07
CA ASN A 145 0.40 14.49 -3.45
C ASN A 145 1.89 14.79 -3.67
N GLN A 146 2.75 14.23 -2.83
CA GLN A 146 4.20 14.33 -2.91
C GLN A 146 4.77 13.04 -3.49
N ILE A 147 5.50 13.16 -4.60
CA ILE A 147 6.17 12.03 -5.23
C ILE A 147 7.68 12.16 -4.98
N PRO A 148 8.29 11.31 -4.12
CA PRO A 148 9.72 11.38 -3.87
C PRO A 148 10.48 10.93 -5.13
N ARG A 149 11.18 11.87 -5.79
CA ARG A 149 12.04 11.58 -6.94
C ARG A 149 13.50 11.42 -6.47
N SER A 150 14.03 10.20 -6.48
CA SER A 150 15.47 9.98 -6.32
C SER A 150 16.18 10.12 -7.68
N TYR A 151 16.84 11.25 -7.91
CA TYR A 151 17.63 11.45 -9.13
C TYR A 151 19.09 11.00 -8.89
N HIS A 152 19.48 9.87 -9.46
CA HIS A 152 20.88 9.43 -9.47
C HIS A 152 21.59 9.95 -10.73
N MET A 153 22.29 11.09 -10.62
CA MET A 153 23.16 11.59 -11.69
C MET A 153 24.52 10.89 -11.64
N LYS A 154 24.86 10.09 -12.66
CA LYS A 154 26.24 9.62 -12.85
C LYS A 154 27.09 10.80 -13.31
N LYS A 155 27.93 11.34 -12.42
CA LYS A 155 28.94 12.34 -12.79
C LYS A 155 30.12 11.61 -13.43
N TYR A 156 30.34 11.83 -14.73
CA TYR A 156 31.56 11.41 -15.40
C TYR A 156 32.65 12.46 -15.15
N PHE A 157 33.76 12.04 -14.55
CA PHE A 157 34.93 12.90 -14.33
C PHE A 157 35.94 12.61 -15.44
N THR A 158 36.12 13.54 -16.39
CA THR A 158 37.21 13.45 -17.37
C THR A 158 38.48 14.05 -16.78
N PRO A 159 39.58 13.29 -16.61
CA PRO A 159 40.85 13.86 -16.21
C PRO A 159 41.44 14.70 -17.36
N ALA A 160 41.58 16.01 -17.15
CA ALA A 160 42.31 16.88 -18.07
C ALA A 160 43.82 16.66 -17.84
N LEU A 161 44.49 16.00 -18.79
CA LEU A 161 45.95 15.90 -18.81
C LEU A 161 46.52 17.26 -19.21
N VAL A 162 47.14 17.97 -18.27
CA VAL A 162 47.86 19.23 -18.54
C VAL A 162 49.35 18.91 -18.69
N GLU A 163 49.83 18.80 -19.92
CA GLU A 163 51.26 18.70 -20.20
C GLU A 163 51.90 20.09 -20.20
N HIS A 164 52.79 20.36 -19.22
CA HIS A 164 53.63 21.55 -19.24
C HIS A 164 54.86 21.30 -20.13
N LYS A 165 54.91 21.89 -21.32
CA LYS A 165 56.16 21.97 -22.11
C LYS A 165 57.15 22.92 -21.43
N LYS A 166 58.21 22.37 -20.84
CA LYS A 166 59.39 23.15 -20.41
C LYS A 166 60.25 23.48 -21.64
N ILE A 167 60.21 24.72 -22.08
CA ILE A 167 61.15 25.25 -23.07
C ILE A 167 62.42 25.67 -22.32
N LYS A 168 63.55 25.01 -22.56
CA LYS A 168 64.87 25.49 -22.13
C LYS A 168 65.42 26.37 -23.26
N MET A 169 65.62 27.66 -22.97
CA MET A 169 66.44 28.52 -23.83
C MET A 169 67.84 28.60 -23.23
N GLU A 170 68.83 28.12 -23.98
CA GLU A 170 70.24 28.40 -23.71
C GLU A 170 70.55 29.79 -24.23
N VAL A 171 70.95 30.70 -23.33
CA VAL A 171 71.46 32.01 -23.71
C VAL A 171 72.98 31.89 -23.85
N ASN A 172 73.48 31.82 -25.08
CA ASN A 172 74.90 31.96 -25.36
C ASN A 172 75.34 33.40 -25.08
N ARG A 173 76.41 33.57 -24.31
CA ARG A 173 77.12 34.82 -24.15
C ARG A 173 78.60 34.60 -24.42
#